data_AF-A0A0F9H971-F1
#
_entry.id   AF-A0A0F9H971-F1
#
_cell.length_a   1.000
_cell.length_b   1.000
_cell.length_c   1.000
_cell.angle_alpha   90.00
_cell.angle_beta   90.00
_cell.angle_gamma   90.00
#
_symmetry.space_group_name_H-M   'P 1'
#
loop_
_entity.id
_entity.type
_entity.pdbx_description
1 polymer ?
#
loop_
_entity_poly.entity_id
_entity_poly.type
_entity_poly.pdbx_seq_one_letter_code
_entity_poly.pdbx_strand_id
1 'polypeptide(L)' 'MINKILIVDDEPLIVDFLKESLTRLNKKVFTAQNGWDA' A
#
# COMPACT_ATOMS: atom_id res chain seq x y z
N MET A 1 16.08 -2.72 -8.65
CA MET A 1 14.97 -3.70 -8.58
C MET A 1 13.81 -3.02 -7.86
N ILE A 2 12.61 -2.95 -8.44
CA ILE A 2 11.44 -2.36 -7.79
C ILE A 2 10.82 -3.42 -6.89
N ASN A 3 10.81 -3.20 -5.57
CA ASN A 3 10.09 -4.10 -4.67
C ASN A 3 8.59 -3.85 -4.77
N LYS A 4 7.81 -4.93 -4.73
CA LYS A 4 6.35 -4.91 -4.68
C LYS A 4 5.91 -5.00 -3.22
N ILE A 5 4.96 -4.18 -2.81
CA ILE A 5 4.40 -4.14 -1.44
C ILE A 5 2.88 -4.16 -1.55
N LEU A 6 2.22 -4.99 -0.73
CA LEU A 6 0.77 -4.97 -0.52
C LEU A 6 0.49 -4.39 0.87
N ILE A 7 -0.39 -3.40 0.94
CA ILE A 7 -0.92 -2.84 2.18
C ILE A 7 -2.33 -3.35 2.34
N VAL A 8 -2.63 -3.93 3.51
CA VAL A 8 -3.99 -4.34 3.88
C VAL A 8 -4.33 -3.61 5.17
N ASP A 9 -5.23 -2.64 5.06
CA ASP A 9 -5.66 -1.80 6.18
C ASP A 9 -7.05 -1.24 5.84
N ASP A 10 -7.94 -1.24 6.82
CA ASP A 10 -9.31 -0.76 6.68
C ASP A 10 -9.44 0.76 6.86
N GLU A 11 -8.39 1.42 7.37
CA GLU A 11 -8.35 2.87 7.56
C GLU A 11 -7.78 3.59 6.31
N PRO A 12 -8.60 4.34 5.54
CA PRO A 12 -8.17 4.91 4.25
C PRO A 12 -7.01 5.90 4.38
N LEU A 13 -6.99 6.68 5.46
CA LEU A 13 -5.92 7.65 5.72
C LEU A 13 -4.55 6.99 5.88
N ILE A 14 -4.51 5.81 6.52
CA ILE A 14 -3.27 5.05 6.71
C ILE A 14 -2.80 4.48 5.36
N VAL A 15 -3.74 3.91 4.59
CA VAL A 15 -3.46 3.37 3.25
C VAL A 15 -2.86 4.44 2.34
N ASP A 16 -3.47 5.61 2.27
CA ASP A 16 -3.02 6.71 1.41
C ASP A 16 -1.65 7.23 1.84
N PHE A 17 -1.45 7.46 3.15
CA PHE A 17 -0.17 7.89 3.70
C PHE A 17 0.97 6.92 3.37
N LEU A 18 0.75 5.62 3.56
CA LEU A 18 1.74 4.59 3.29
C LEU A 18 2.00 4.43 1.79
N LYS A 19 0.94 4.46 0.96
CA LYS A 19 1.05 4.36 -0.49
C LYS A 19 1.89 5.49 -1.07
N GLU A 20 1.64 6.73 -0.65
CA GLU A 20 2.47 7.86 -1.09
C GLU A 20 3.92 7.72 -0.64
N SER A 21 4.13 7.38 0.63
CA SER A 21 5.47 7.29 1.21
C SER A 21 6.32 6.21 0.55
N LEU A 22 5.74 5.03 0.27
CA LEU A 22 6.42 3.93 -0.40
C LEU A 22 6.60 4.17 -1.90
N THR A 23 5.66 4.88 -2.54
CA THR A 23 5.82 5.30 -3.95
C THR A 23 7.00 6.27 -4.09
N ARG A 24 7.16 7.23 -3.16
CA ARG A 24 8.33 8.12 -3.10
C ARG A 24 9.66 7.37 -2.93
N LEU A 25 9.62 6.18 -2.34
CA LEU A 25 10.77 5.27 -2.21
C LEU A 25 10.94 4.31 -3.39
N ASN A 26 10.31 4.63 -4.54
CA ASN A 26 10.38 3.88 -5.79
C ASN A 26 9.93 2.41 -5.64
N LYS A 27 8.91 2.17 -4.80
CA LYS A 27 8.25 0.88 -4.62
C LYS A 27 6.96 0.81 -5.44
N LYS A 28 6.60 -0.39 -5.89
CA LYS A 28 5.29 -0.63 -6.51
C LYS A 28 4.31 -1.07 -5.41
N VAL A 29 3.32 -0.23 -5.13
CA VAL A 29 2.38 -0.44 -4.03
C VAL A 29 1.03 -0.93 -4.55
N PHE A 30 0.48 -1.94 -3.89
CA PHE A 30 -0.89 -2.43 -4.02
C PHE A 30 -1.61 -2.24 -2.69
N THR A 31 -2.92 -2.10 -2.72
CA THR A 31 -3.74 -1.82 -1.54
C THR A 31 -4.99 -2.69 -1.56
N ALA A 32 -5.38 -3.22 -0.41
CA ALA A 32 -6.67 -3.86 -0.17
C ALA A 32 -7.27 -3.29 1.11
N GLN A 33 -8.60 -3.17 1.18
CA GLN A 33 -9.29 -2.65 2.36
C GLN A 33 -9.60 -3.71 3.42
N ASN A 34 -9.39 -4.98 3.08
CA ASN A 34 -9.64 -6.12 3.94
C ASN A 34 -8.83 -7.33 3.46
N GLY A 35 -8.77 -8.38 4.26
CA GLY A 35 -8.03 -9.61 3.93
C GLY A 35 -8.65 -10.49 2.85
N TRP A 36 -9.88 -10.22 2.41
CA TRP A 36 -10.53 -10.98 1.33
C TRP A 36 -10.15 -10.45 -0.05
N ASP A 37 -9.95 -9.13 -0.15
CA ASP A 37 -9.55 -8.44 -1.38
C ASP A 37 -8.02 -8.43 -1.61
N ALA A 38 -7.25 -8.95 -0.64
CA ALA A 38 -5.79 -9.02 -0.63
C ALA A 38 -5.24 -10.23 -1.39
#